data_AF-A0A437REH9-F1
#
_entry.id   AF-A0A437REH9-F1
#
_cell.length_a   1.000
_cell.length_b   1.000
_cell.length_c   1.000
_cell.angle_alpha   90.00
_cell.angle_beta   90.00
_cell.angle_gamma   90.00
#
_symmetry.space_group_name_H-M   'P 1'
#
loop_
_entity.id
_entity.type
_entity.pdbx_description
1 polymer ?
#
loop_
_entity_poly.entity_id
_entity_poly.type
_entity_poly.pdbx_seq_one_letter_code
_entity_poly.pdbx_strand_id
1 'polypeptide(L)'
;MRWTPLLLAALLVVVQGDLWFGKGNLPYVMSLRKQLAEQRALNDTARERNQRVAAEVADLREGLEMVEEKARAELGMVKPDEILVQVTQVAARR
;
A
#
# COMPACT_ATOMS: atom_id res chain seq x y z
N MET A 1 63.72 -25.08 3.03
CA MET A 1 62.41 -24.89 3.71
C MET A 1 61.35 -24.76 2.62
N ARG A 2 60.28 -25.57 2.62
CA ARG A 2 59.28 -25.57 1.54
C ARG A 2 58.38 -24.35 1.69
N TRP A 3 58.52 -23.32 0.86
CA TRP A 3 57.74 -22.06 0.94
C TRP A 3 56.38 -22.11 0.24
N THR A 4 56.15 -23.12 -0.58
CA THR A 4 54.88 -23.40 -1.25
C THR A 4 53.64 -23.33 -0.34
N PRO A 5 53.62 -23.93 0.87
CA PRO A 5 52.46 -23.83 1.77
C PRO A 5 52.20 -22.40 2.26
N LEU A 6 53.25 -21.60 2.49
CA LEU A 6 53.09 -20.21 2.93
C LEU A 6 52.47 -19.35 1.82
N LEU A 7 52.90 -19.57 0.57
CA LEU A 7 52.37 -18.86 -0.58
C LEU A 7 50.90 -19.22 -0.84
N LEU A 8 50.54 -20.50 -0.72
CA LEU A 8 49.16 -20.96 -0.80
C LEU A 8 48.29 -20.40 0.33
N ALA A 9 48.80 -20.35 1.56
CA ALA A 9 48.10 -19.77 2.71
C ALA A 9 47.86 -18.27 2.51
N ALA A 10 48.85 -17.53 2.01
CA ALA A 10 48.69 -16.11 1.69
C ALA A 10 47.62 -15.88 0.61
N LEU A 11 47.64 -16.66 -0.47
CA LEU A 11 46.64 -16.59 -1.53
C LEU A 11 45.23 -16.90 -0.99
N LEU A 12 45.12 -17.90 -0.12
CA LEU A 12 43.85 -18.29 0.51
C LEU A 12 43.29 -17.16 1.37
N VAL A 13 44.13 -16.48 2.16
CA VAL A 13 43.73 -15.34 3.00
C VAL A 13 43.24 -14.17 2.14
N VAL A 14 43.91 -13.88 1.02
CA VAL A 14 43.47 -12.83 0.08
C VAL A 14 42.09 -13.15 -0.48
N VAL A 15 41.87 -14.39 -0.94
CA VAL A 15 40.57 -14.81 -1.47
C VAL A 15 39.48 -14.78 -0.40
N GLN A 16 39.79 -15.23 0.82
CA GLN A 16 38.82 -15.20 1.92
C GLN A 16 38.47 -13.78 2.36
N GLY A 17 39.44 -12.87 2.36
CA GLY A 17 39.22 -11.44 2.61
C GLY A 17 38.30 -10.82 1.56
N ASP A 18 38.58 -11.08 0.27
CA ASP A 18 37.73 -10.58 -0.82
C ASP A 18 36.34 -11.24 -0.82
N LEU A 19 36.19 -12.46 -0.29
CA LEU A 19 34.87 -13.08 -0.14
C LEU A 19 34.03 -12.44 0.97
N TRP A 20 34.67 -12.04 2.08
CA TRP A 20 34.00 -11.42 3.22
C TRP A 20 33.70 -9.93 3.01
N PHE A 21 34.60 -9.21 2.33
CA PHE A 21 34.50 -7.76 2.11
C PHE A 21 34.16 -7.37 0.66
N GLY A 22 34.28 -8.29 -0.28
CA GLY A 22 33.93 -8.07 -1.68
C GLY A 22 32.44 -8.19 -1.93
N LYS A 23 32.08 -8.46 -3.19
CA LYS A 23 30.76 -8.24 -3.81
C LYS A 23 29.52 -8.83 -3.09
N GLY A 24 29.70 -9.66 -2.05
CA GLY A 24 28.67 -10.14 -1.10
C GLY A 24 28.63 -9.33 0.22
N ASN A 25 28.85 -8.02 0.15
CA ASN A 25 29.16 -7.14 1.27
C ASN A 25 28.07 -7.12 2.37
N LEU A 26 28.34 -7.77 3.52
CA LEU A 26 27.48 -7.77 4.70
C LEU A 26 27.02 -6.35 5.13
N PRO A 27 27.92 -5.34 5.23
CA PRO A 27 27.52 -3.99 5.57
C PRO A 27 26.67 -3.31 4.49
N TYR A 28 26.79 -3.68 3.21
CA TYR A 28 25.90 -3.20 2.15
C TYR A 28 24.48 -3.77 2.31
N VAL A 29 24.37 -5.07 2.61
CA VAL A 29 23.06 -5.67 2.91
C VAL A 29 22.45 -5.06 4.17
N MET A 30 23.26 -4.76 5.19
CA MET A 30 22.79 -4.07 6.39
C MET A 30 22.30 -2.65 6.10
N SER A 31 23.00 -1.88 5.24
CA SER A 31 22.57 -0.53 4.87
C SER A 31 21.27 -0.56 4.05
N LEU A 32 21.14 -1.49 3.09
CA LEU A 32 19.90 -1.71 2.33
C LEU A 32 18.74 -2.12 3.24
N ARG A 33 18.97 -3.02 4.21
CA ARG A 33 17.96 -3.41 5.19
C ARG A 33 17.50 -2.23 6.04
N LYS A 34 18.43 -1.35 6.43
CA LYS A 34 18.10 -0.13 7.19
C LYS A 34 17.24 0.83 6.37
N GLN A 35 17.62 1.10 5.11
CA GLN A 35 16.84 1.94 4.20
C GLN A 35 15.44 1.36 3.95
N LEU A 36 15.35 0.04 3.77
CA LEU A 36 14.07 -0.63 3.59
C LEU A 36 13.17 -0.51 4.82
N ALA A 37 13.73 -0.65 6.03
CA ALA A 37 12.98 -0.50 7.27
C ALA A 37 12.43 0.93 7.43
N GLU A 38 13.25 1.93 7.12
CA GLU A 38 12.84 3.35 7.16
C GLU A 38 11.72 3.65 6.16
N GLN A 39 11.88 3.20 4.90
CA GLN A 39 10.85 3.40 3.88
C GLN A 39 9.54 2.67 4.22
N ARG A 40 9.60 1.48 4.83
CA ARG A 40 8.40 0.77 5.28
C ARG A 40 7.66 1.55 6.36
N ALA A 41 8.36 2.07 7.37
CA ALA A 41 7.74 2.88 8.42
C ALA A 41 7.04 4.13 7.87
N LEU A 42 7.66 4.80 6.89
CA LEU A 42 7.04 5.93 6.20
C LEU A 42 5.80 5.49 5.40
N ASN A 43 5.87 4.35 4.70
CA ASN A 43 4.75 3.83 3.93
C ASN A 43 3.57 3.44 4.82
N ASP A 44 3.83 2.81 5.97
CA ASP A 44 2.81 2.40 6.92
C ASP A 44 2.06 3.63 7.48
N THR A 45 2.80 4.68 7.84
CA THR A 45 2.21 5.97 8.27
C THR A 45 1.34 6.59 7.16
N ALA A 46 1.79 6.54 5.91
CA ALA A 46 1.02 7.05 4.78
C ALA A 46 -0.24 6.20 4.51
N ARG A 47 -0.15 4.88 4.68
CA ARG A 47 -1.30 3.97 4.54
C ARG A 47 -2.37 4.25 5.57
N GLU A 48 -2.00 4.46 6.83
CA GLU A 48 -2.96 4.81 7.89
C GLU A 48 -3.70 6.12 7.59
N ARG A 49 -2.98 7.14 7.11
CA ARG A 49 -3.60 8.41 6.70
C ARG A 49 -4.55 8.22 5.53
N ASN A 50 -4.13 7.47 4.51
CA ASN A 50 -4.98 7.16 3.36
C ASN A 50 -6.24 6.39 3.76
N GLN A 51 -6.13 5.43 4.68
CA GLN A 51 -7.28 4.69 5.20
C GLN A 51 -8.26 5.62 5.92
N ARG A 52 -7.76 6.55 6.76
CA ARG A 52 -8.60 7.54 7.43
C ARG A 52 -9.34 8.44 6.45
N VAL A 53 -8.62 9.03 5.49
CA VAL A 53 -9.21 9.91 4.48
C VAL A 53 -10.19 9.15 3.59
N ALA A 54 -9.88 7.91 3.23
CA ALA A 54 -10.80 7.08 2.45
C ALA A 54 -12.10 6.79 3.22
N ALA A 55 -12.03 6.57 4.53
CA ALA A 55 -13.21 6.41 5.37
C ALA A 55 -14.03 7.70 5.47
N GLU A 56 -13.38 8.85 5.63
CA GLU A 56 -14.06 10.16 5.61
C GLU A 56 -14.76 10.42 4.27
N VAL A 57 -14.11 10.09 3.15
CA VAL A 57 -14.71 10.23 1.82
C VAL A 57 -15.90 9.28 1.66
N ALA A 58 -15.81 8.05 2.17
CA ALA A 58 -16.92 7.10 2.12
C ALA A 58 -18.13 7.60 2.92
N ASP A 59 -17.91 8.08 4.15
CA ASP A 59 -18.95 8.65 5.01
C ASP A 59 -19.62 9.88 4.37
N LEU A 60 -18.84 10.78 3.77
CA LEU A 60 -19.39 11.92 3.03
C LEU A 60 -20.22 11.49 1.81
N ARG A 61 -19.82 10.44 1.09
CA ARG A 61 -20.59 9.93 -0.05
C ARG A 61 -21.91 9.31 0.40
N GLU A 62 -21.87 8.49 1.45
CA GLU A 62 -23.08 7.89 2.03
C GLU A 62 -24.04 8.96 2.56
N GLY A 63 -23.52 9.97 3.26
CA GLY A 63 -24.31 11.12 3.72
C GLY A 63 -24.96 11.91 2.57
N LEU A 64 -24.25 12.11 1.46
CA LEU A 64 -24.80 12.77 0.27
C LEU A 64 -25.87 11.91 -0.42
N GLU A 65 -25.68 10.60 -0.52
CA GLU A 65 -26.66 9.67 -1.08
C GLU A 65 -27.97 9.70 -0.25
N MET A 66 -27.87 9.70 1.08
CA MET A 66 -29.03 9.84 1.99
C MET A 66 -29.78 11.16 1.81
N VAL A 67 -29.06 12.27 1.58
CA VAL A 67 -29.68 13.59 1.30
C VAL A 67 -30.37 13.59 -0.06
N GLU A 68 -29.75 12.99 -1.08
CA GLU A 68 -30.32 12.87 -2.42
C GLU A 68 -31.61 12.04 -2.42
N GLU A 69 -31.65 10.91 -1.69
CA GLU A 69 -32.87 10.13 -1.51
C GLU A 69 -33.98 10.92 -0.82
N LYS A 70 -33.66 11.65 0.25
CA LYS A 70 -34.64 12.49 0.94
C LYS A 70 -35.18 13.61 0.05
N ALA A 71 -34.32 14.28 -0.72
CA ALA A 71 -34.74 15.33 -1.66
C ALA A 71 -35.64 14.78 -2.78
N ARG A 72 -35.35 13.58 -3.30
CA ARG A 72 -36.20 12.89 -4.28
C ARG A 72 -37.54 12.47 -3.68
N ALA A 73 -37.53 11.90 -2.47
CA ALA A 73 -38.73 11.34 -1.84
C ALA A 73 -39.68 12.42 -1.30
N GLU A 74 -39.17 13.47 -0.68
CA GLU A 74 -40.00 14.49 0.00
C GLU A 74 -40.28 15.71 -0.89
N LEU A 75 -39.31 16.14 -1.69
CA LEU A 75 -39.43 17.37 -2.50
C LEU A 75 -39.68 17.10 -3.98
N GLY A 76 -39.64 15.84 -4.43
CA GLY A 76 -39.77 15.47 -5.84
C GLY A 76 -38.66 16.07 -6.71
N MET A 77 -37.53 16.46 -6.11
CA MET A 77 -36.42 17.07 -6.83
C MET A 77 -35.69 16.03 -7.68
N VAL A 78 -35.51 16.32 -8.97
CA VAL A 78 -34.79 15.49 -9.94
C VAL A 78 -33.70 16.33 -10.62
N LYS A 79 -32.60 15.69 -11.05
CA LYS A 79 -31.54 16.41 -11.76
C LYS A 79 -32.04 16.88 -13.13
N PRO A 80 -31.46 17.95 -13.72
CA PRO A 80 -31.75 18.31 -15.11
C PRO A 80 -31.47 17.11 -16.01
N ASP A 81 -32.41 16.80 -16.91
CA ASP A 81 -32.38 15.64 -17.83
C ASP A 81 -32.52 14.23 -17.18
N GLU A 82 -33.03 14.13 -15.94
CA GLU A 82 -33.31 12.85 -15.27
C GLU A 82 -34.80 12.46 -15.32
N ILE A 83 -35.11 11.21 -15.70
CA ILE A 83 -36.48 10.64 -15.64
C ILE A 83 -36.55 9.65 -14.47
N LEU A 84 -37.26 10.03 -13.40
CA LEU A 84 -37.47 9.19 -12.22
C LEU A 84 -38.67 8.23 -12.43
N VAL A 85 -38.42 6.93 -12.50
CA VAL A 85 -39.46 5.89 -12.64
C VAL A 85 -39.70 5.21 -11.30
N GLN A 86 -40.84 5.46 -10.66
CA GLN A 86 -41.26 4.77 -9.43
C GLN A 86 -42.14 3.56 -9.77
N VAL A 87 -41.64 2.35 -9.49
CA VAL A 87 -42.39 1.11 -9.71
C VAL A 87 -43.10 0.71 -8.42
N THR A 88 -44.38 1.05 -8.29
CA THR A 88 -45.23 0.49 -7.23
C THR A 88 -45.76 -0.87 -7.67
N GLN A 89 -45.43 -1.93 -6.92
CA GLN A 89 -46.05 -3.24 -7.13
C GLN A 89 -47.51 -3.14 -6.70
N VAL A 90 -48.42 -3.01 -7.67
CA VAL A 90 -49.85 -3.17 -7.43
C VAL A 90 -50.04 -4.63 -7.01
N ALA A 91 -50.26 -4.85 -5.71
CA ALA A 91 -50.57 -6.16 -5.17
C ALA A 91 -51.74 -6.75 -5.95
N ALA A 92 -51.46 -7.81 -6.70
CA ALA A 92 -52.45 -8.53 -7.47
C ALA A 92 -53.49 -9.09 -6.49
N ARG A 93 -54.64 -8.41 -6.42
CA ARG A 93 -55.80 -8.81 -5.64
C ARG A 93 -56.33 -10.12 -6.24
N ARG A 94 -56.10 -11.23 -5.54
CA ARG A 94 -56.90 -12.46 -5.69
C ARG A 94 -58.13 -12.37 -4.79
#